data_AF-A0A497KWB5-F1
#
_entry.id   AF-A0A497KWB5-F1
#
_cell.length_a   1.000
_cell.length_b   1.000
_cell.length_c   1.000
_cell.angle_alpha   90.00
_cell.angle_beta   90.00
_cell.angle_gamma   90.00
#
_symmetry.space_group_name_H-M   'P 1'
#
loop_
_entity.id
_entity.type
_entity.pdbx_description
1 polymer ?
#
loop_
_entity_poly.entity_id
_entity_poly.type
_entity_poly.pdbx_seq_one_letter_code
_entity_poly.pdbx_strand_id
1 'polypeptide(L)'
;GPRLGKYRVNLRDLEEVGVRAIEEAVAEADVVVIDEVGPMELFSERFVEAVRKALRSGKPVVGTIHARARGPLLDEIRHGGAEIMVVSFSNRDRLHEAVLDKLRPLLRRR
;
A
#
# COMPACT_ATOMS: atom_id res chain seq x y z
N GLY A 1 -19.39 5.81 -8.09
CA GLY A 1 -18.20 5.60 -8.91
C GLY A 1 -18.29 4.32 -9.74
N PRO A 2 -17.14 3.82 -10.22
CA PRO A 2 -16.99 2.59 -11.01
C PRO A 2 -17.61 1.37 -10.33
N ARG A 3 -17.94 0.36 -11.13
CA ARG A 3 -18.53 -0.90 -10.64
C ARG A 3 -17.51 -2.02 -10.75
N LEU A 4 -17.35 -2.77 -9.65
CA LEU A 4 -16.54 -3.99 -9.61
C LEU A 4 -17.40 -5.13 -9.03
N GLY A 5 -17.80 -6.07 -9.89
CA GLY A 5 -18.74 -7.13 -9.53
C GLY A 5 -20.08 -6.58 -9.01
N LYS A 6 -20.40 -6.89 -7.74
CA LYS A 6 -21.61 -6.40 -7.06
C LYS A 6 -21.44 -5.05 -6.36
N TYR A 7 -20.24 -4.49 -6.32
CA TYR A 7 -19.93 -3.27 -5.58
C TYR A 7 -19.81 -2.05 -6.50
N ARG A 8 -20.16 -0.88 -5.96
CA ARG A 8 -19.78 0.42 -6.53
C ARG A 8 -18.71 1.04 -5.64
N VAL A 9 -17.64 1.52 -6.27
CA VAL A 9 -16.54 2.17 -5.57
C VAL A 9 -16.91 3.63 -5.29
N ASN A 10 -16.73 4.05 -4.03
CA ASN A 10 -16.82 5.44 -3.62
C ASN A 10 -15.45 6.10 -3.73
N LEU A 11 -15.14 6.62 -4.93
CA LEU A 11 -13.86 7.30 -5.19
C LEU A 11 -13.70 8.57 -4.37
N ARG A 12 -14.81 9.24 -4.00
CA ARG A 12 -14.76 10.47 -3.23
C ARG A 12 -14.15 10.22 -1.85
N ASP A 13 -14.67 9.26 -1.10
CA ASP A 13 -14.17 8.95 0.24
C ASP A 13 -12.74 8.40 0.18
N LEU A 14 -12.44 7.56 -0.84
CA LEU A 14 -11.08 7.07 -1.08
C LEU A 14 -10.09 8.23 -1.24
N GLU A 15 -10.48 9.29 -1.96
CA GLU A 15 -9.63 10.45 -2.19
C GLU A 15 -9.60 11.43 -1.00
N GLU A 16 -10.74 11.73 -0.39
CA GLU A 16 -10.83 12.68 0.72
C GLU A 16 -10.18 12.15 2.00
N VAL A 17 -10.15 10.82 2.18
CA VAL A 17 -9.59 10.17 3.38
C VAL A 17 -8.32 9.39 3.04
N GLY A 18 -8.39 8.42 2.13
CA GLY A 18 -7.28 7.50 1.86
C GLY A 18 -6.09 8.18 1.20
N VAL A 19 -6.31 8.92 0.11
CA VAL A 19 -5.26 9.68 -0.57
C VAL A 19 -4.65 10.72 0.36
N ARG A 20 -5.51 11.45 1.09
CA ARG A 20 -5.04 12.46 2.05
C ARG A 20 -4.15 11.84 3.14
N ALA A 21 -4.54 10.70 3.69
CA ALA A 21 -3.73 9.99 4.69
C ALA A 21 -2.37 9.55 4.15
N ILE A 22 -2.30 9.08 2.89
CA ILE A 22 -1.02 8.74 2.25
C ILE A 22 -0.16 9.99 2.09
N GLU A 23 -0.73 11.09 1.61
CA GLU A 23 -0.01 12.34 1.40
C GLU A 23 0.52 12.94 2.71
N GLU A 24 -0.30 12.94 3.77
CA GLU A 24 0.07 13.37 5.12
C GLU A 24 1.18 12.49 5.71
N ALA A 25 1.09 11.16 5.57
CA ALA A 25 2.13 10.24 6.05
C ALA A 25 3.46 10.45 5.29
N VAL A 26 3.37 10.67 3.97
CA VAL A 26 4.55 11.00 3.16
C VAL A 26 5.21 12.29 3.61
N ALA A 27 4.44 13.30 4.03
CA ALA A 27 4.99 14.55 4.54
C ALA A 27 5.59 14.35 5.95
N GLU A 28 4.80 13.87 6.89
CA GLU A 28 5.10 14.05 8.33
C GLU A 28 5.47 12.76 9.07
N ALA A 29 5.03 11.59 8.60
CA ALA A 29 5.20 10.34 9.37
C ALA A 29 6.60 9.70 9.22
N ASP A 30 6.93 8.80 10.14
CA ASP A 30 8.13 7.95 10.03
C ASP A 30 7.93 6.76 9.08
N VAL A 31 6.68 6.27 8.96
CA VAL A 31 6.29 5.11 8.14
C VAL A 31 5.00 5.42 7.40
N VAL A 32 4.87 4.94 6.17
CA VAL A 32 3.61 4.96 5.41
C VAL A 32 3.00 3.55 5.43
N VAL A 33 1.72 3.44 5.81
CA VAL A 33 0.99 2.16 5.81
C VAL A 33 -0.20 2.23 4.85
N ILE A 34 -0.32 1.23 3.98
CA ILE A 34 -1.36 1.17 2.95
C ILE A 34 -2.00 -0.23 2.92
N ASP A 35 -3.22 -0.36 3.43
CA ASP A 35 -4.01 -1.59 3.39
C ASP A 35 -5.38 -1.27 2.77
N GLU A 36 -5.66 -1.59 1.51
CA GLU A 36 -4.94 -2.38 0.51
C GLU A 36 -4.66 -1.57 -0.76
N VAL A 37 -3.67 -1.98 -1.58
CA VAL A 37 -3.58 -1.59 -3.01
C VAL A 37 -4.22 -2.69 -3.85
N GLY A 38 -5.50 -2.52 -4.18
CA GLY A 38 -6.33 -3.52 -4.83
C GLY A 38 -7.13 -3.00 -6.03
N PRO A 39 -7.90 -3.86 -6.71
CA PRO A 39 -8.65 -3.49 -7.91
C PRO A 39 -9.63 -2.34 -7.71
N MET A 40 -10.15 -2.12 -6.49
CA MET A 40 -11.10 -1.05 -6.23
C MET A 40 -10.40 0.31 -6.14
N GLU A 41 -9.22 0.36 -5.52
CA GLU A 41 -8.48 1.59 -5.29
C GLU A 41 -7.80 2.07 -6.58
N LEU A 42 -7.42 1.14 -7.47
CA LEU A 42 -6.81 1.43 -8.77
C LEU A 42 -7.74 2.18 -9.74
N PHE A 43 -9.02 2.34 -9.43
CA PHE A 43 -9.92 3.21 -10.19
C PHE A 43 -9.68 4.71 -9.93
N SER A 44 -8.96 5.10 -8.86
CA SER A 44 -8.59 6.49 -8.60
C SER A 44 -7.15 6.75 -9.05
N GLU A 45 -6.98 7.61 -10.05
CA GLU A 45 -5.65 8.06 -10.49
C GLU A 45 -4.91 8.80 -9.38
N ARG A 46 -5.63 9.55 -8.54
CA ARG A 46 -5.05 10.25 -7.37
C ARG A 46 -4.51 9.26 -6.35
N PHE A 47 -5.22 8.15 -6.10
CA PHE A 47 -4.70 7.07 -5.27
C PHE A 47 -3.43 6.46 -5.85
N VAL A 48 -3.43 6.16 -7.16
CA VAL A 48 -2.24 5.61 -7.82
C VAL A 48 -1.02 6.54 -7.66
N GLU A 49 -1.19 7.83 -7.89
CA GLU A 49 -0.10 8.81 -7.74
C GLU A 49 0.35 8.97 -6.29
N ALA A 50 -0.56 8.92 -5.32
CA ALA A 50 -0.23 8.97 -3.91
C ALA A 50 0.61 7.76 -3.47
N VAL A 51 0.23 6.54 -3.90
CA VAL A 51 1.03 5.33 -3.64
C VAL A 51 2.42 5.45 -4.27
N ARG A 52 2.50 5.91 -5.53
CA ARG A 52 3.79 6.15 -6.20
C ARG A 52 4.66 7.17 -5.47
N LYS A 53 4.05 8.24 -4.96
CA LYS A 53 4.74 9.25 -4.14
C LYS A 53 5.26 8.63 -2.83
N ALA A 54 4.48 7.77 -2.19
CA ALA A 54 4.92 7.04 -1.00
C ALA A 54 6.12 6.15 -1.29
N LEU A 55 6.08 5.36 -2.36
CA LEU A 55 7.19 4.49 -2.77
C LEU A 55 8.47 5.27 -3.09
N ARG A 56 8.35 6.49 -3.63
CA ARG A 56 9.49 7.38 -3.94
C ARG A 56 9.95 8.24 -2.77
N SER A 57 9.24 8.24 -1.64
CA SER A 57 9.52 9.17 -0.52
C SER A 57 10.82 8.87 0.23
N GLY A 58 11.41 7.68 0.04
CA GLY A 58 12.54 7.20 0.83
C GLY A 58 12.16 6.76 2.25
N LYS A 59 10.90 6.95 2.67
CA LYS A 59 10.38 6.44 3.93
C LYS A 59 10.03 4.96 3.80
N PRO A 60 10.13 4.17 4.89
CA PRO A 60 9.60 2.82 4.91
C PRO A 60 8.11 2.80 4.57
N VAL A 61 7.72 1.93 3.63
CA VAL A 61 6.33 1.68 3.25
C VAL A 61 5.97 0.25 3.60
N VAL A 62 4.88 0.08 4.33
CA VAL A 62 4.28 -1.23 4.61
C VAL A 62 2.91 -1.25 3.95
N GLY A 63 2.60 -2.30 3.19
CA GLY A 63 1.26 -2.39 2.62
C GLY A 63 0.92 -3.77 2.12
N THR A 64 -0.36 -3.95 1.81
CA THR A 64 -0.90 -5.16 1.21
C THR A 64 -1.26 -4.90 -0.24
N ILE A 65 -1.06 -5.91 -1.09
CA ILE A 65 -1.45 -5.88 -2.49
C ILE A 65 -2.32 -7.09 -2.80
N HIS A 66 -3.34 -6.92 -3.64
CA HIS A 66 -4.18 -8.03 -4.03
C HIS A 66 -3.36 -9.09 -4.79
N ALA A 67 -3.28 -10.31 -4.25
CA ALA A 67 -2.38 -11.36 -4.74
C ALA A 67 -2.54 -11.66 -6.25
N ARG A 68 -3.77 -11.60 -6.75
CA ARG A 68 -4.09 -11.91 -8.16
C ARG A 68 -4.33 -10.68 -9.03
N ALA A 69 -4.38 -9.48 -8.46
CA ALA A 69 -4.59 -8.29 -9.28
C ALA A 69 -3.33 -7.98 -10.08
N ARG A 70 -3.54 -7.34 -11.22
CA ARG A 70 -2.51 -6.93 -12.17
C ARG A 70 -2.79 -5.49 -12.57
N GLY A 71 -1.75 -4.78 -12.99
CA GLY A 71 -1.85 -3.40 -13.40
C GLY A 71 -0.51 -2.68 -13.18
N PRO A 72 -0.29 -1.54 -13.86
CA PRO A 72 1.01 -0.88 -13.88
C PRO A 72 1.58 -0.63 -12.48
N LEU A 73 0.78 -0.08 -11.56
CA LEU A 73 1.23 0.16 -10.18
C LEU A 73 1.58 -1.13 -9.43
N LEU A 74 0.78 -2.19 -9.58
CA LEU A 74 1.04 -3.46 -8.89
C LEU A 74 2.30 -4.14 -9.43
N ASP A 75 2.55 -4.01 -10.73
CA ASP A 75 3.74 -4.55 -11.36
C ASP A 75 4.98 -3.70 -11.00
N GLU A 76 4.84 -2.37 -10.91
CA GLU A 76 5.86 -1.49 -10.34
C GLU A 76 6.24 -1.90 -8.91
N ILE A 77 5.24 -2.17 -8.04
CA ILE A 77 5.51 -2.61 -6.66
C ILE A 77 6.25 -3.95 -6.64
N ARG A 78 5.81 -4.94 -7.42
CA ARG A 78 6.41 -6.28 -7.43
C ARG A 78 7.83 -6.32 -7.98
N HIS A 79 8.14 -5.46 -8.96
CA HIS A 79 9.46 -5.43 -9.60
C HIS A 79 10.36 -4.29 -9.10
N GLY A 80 9.82 -3.36 -8.31
CA GLY A 80 10.50 -2.18 -7.80
C GLY A 80 11.42 -2.41 -6.59
N GLY A 81 11.72 -3.67 -6.26
CA GLY A 81 12.61 -4.02 -5.15
C GLY A 81 11.95 -4.06 -3.77
N ALA A 82 10.63 -3.96 -3.69
CA ALA A 82 9.90 -4.21 -2.45
C ALA A 82 10.05 -5.67 -2.03
N GLU A 83 10.18 -5.92 -0.73
CA GLU A 83 10.13 -7.29 -0.22
C GLU A 83 8.67 -7.78 -0.19
N ILE A 84 8.38 -8.82 -0.97
CA ILE A 84 7.04 -9.38 -1.08
C ILE A 84 6.92 -10.65 -0.24
N MET A 85 6.02 -10.62 0.74
CA MET A 85 5.70 -11.76 1.59
C MET A 85 4.31 -12.30 1.24
N VAL A 86 4.24 -13.53 0.71
CA VAL A 86 2.96 -14.16 0.37
C VAL A 86 2.32 -14.74 1.64
N VAL A 87 1.14 -14.26 1.99
CA VAL A 87 0.38 -14.74 3.16
C VAL A 87 -0.20 -16.13 2.88
N SER A 88 -0.03 -17.04 3.82
CA SER A 88 -0.58 -18.40 3.82
C SER A 88 -1.21 -18.72 5.16
N PHE A 89 -2.01 -19.78 5.24
CA PHE A 89 -2.56 -20.25 6.51
C PHE A 89 -1.48 -20.60 7.54
N SER A 90 -0.31 -21.06 7.09
CA SER A 90 0.78 -21.46 7.98
C SER A 90 1.62 -20.29 8.51
N ASN A 91 1.58 -19.12 7.86
CA ASN A 91 2.42 -17.97 8.25
C ASN A 91 1.63 -16.77 8.79
N ARG A 92 0.32 -16.68 8.54
CA ARG A 92 -0.49 -15.48 8.84
C ARG A 92 -0.38 -15.01 10.28
N ASP A 93 -0.30 -15.94 11.23
CA ASP A 93 -0.31 -15.61 12.66
C ASP A 93 1.04 -15.07 13.15
N ARG A 94 2.12 -15.24 12.38
CA ARG A 94 3.48 -14.76 12.72
C ARG A 94 4.03 -13.72 11.75
N LEU A 95 3.31 -13.43 10.68
CA LEU A 95 3.80 -12.53 9.63
C LEU A 95 4.11 -11.13 10.15
N HIS A 96 3.33 -10.66 11.11
CA HIS A 96 3.53 -9.37 11.76
C HIS A 96 4.89 -9.26 12.47
N GLU A 97 5.40 -10.35 13.06
CA GLU A 97 6.72 -10.38 13.69
C GLU A 97 7.81 -10.15 12.64
N ALA A 98 7.74 -10.86 11.52
CA ALA A 98 8.70 -10.74 10.42
C ALA A 98 8.67 -9.34 9.77
N VAL A 99 7.49 -8.73 9.64
CA VAL A 99 7.37 -7.33 9.19
C VAL A 99 8.02 -6.37 10.19
N LEU A 100 7.79 -6.55 11.50
CA LEU A 100 8.37 -5.70 12.54
C LEU A 100 9.90 -5.83 12.60
N ASP A 101 10.45 -7.03 12.44
CA ASP A 101 11.90 -7.25 12.44
C ASP A 101 12.60 -6.52 11.30
N LYS A 102 11.92 -6.37 10.16
CA LYS A 102 12.42 -5.62 9.00
C LYS A 102 12.23 -4.12 9.15
N LEU A 103 11.11 -3.70 9.73
CA LEU A 103 10.77 -2.29 9.87
C LEU A 103 11.57 -1.58 10.97
N ARG A 104 11.77 -2.23 12.12
CA ARG A 104 12.44 -1.62 13.29
C ARG A 104 13.82 -1.03 13.00
N PRO A 105 14.73 -1.70 12.26
CA PRO A 105 16.04 -1.13 11.92
C PRO A 105 15.96 0.11 11.04
N LEU A 106 14.92 0.22 10.19
CA LEU A 106 14.73 1.37 9.31
C LEU A 106 14.30 2.62 10.09
N LEU A 107 13.56 2.44 11.18
CA LEU A 107 13.10 3.54 12.03
C LEU A 107 14.15 4.09 12.98
N ARG A 108 15.16 3.27 13.32
CA ARG A 108 16.26 3.67 14.22
C ARG A 108 17.37 4.47 13.53
N ARG A 109 17.30 4.63 12.20
CA ARG A 109 18.32 5.32 11.39
C ARG A 109 18.03 6.81 11.17
N ARG A 110 17.09 7.40 11.92
CA ARG A 110 16.83 8.84 11.95
C ARG A 110 17.62 9.51 13.06
#